data_AF-A0A0V1N6T3-F1
#
_entry.id   AF-A0A0V1N6T3-F1
#
_cell.length_a   1.000
_cell.length_b   1.000
_cell.length_c   1.000
_cell.angle_alpha   90.00
_cell.angle_beta   90.00
_cell.angle_gamma   90.00
#
_symmetry.space_group_name_H-M   'P 1'
#
loop_
_entity.id
_entity.type
_entity.pdbx_description
1 polymer ?
#
loop_
_entity_poly.entity_id
_entity_poly.type
_entity_poly.pdbx_seq_one_letter_code
_entity_poly.pdbx_strand_id
1 'polypeptide(L)'
;LVNVNILDSLNSTMAKSKNHTNHNQKQKATLIFLIASLDHKDHRNGIKRPRRQRCPGMKGVDPKFLKNLFYARKGLMKKKLEMKRSEAKPKPTEKKE
;
A
#
# COMPACT_ATOMS: atom_id res chain seq x y z
N LEU A 1 18.56 -41.09 52.90
CA LEU A 1 18.24 -40.73 51.50
C LEU A 1 16.93 -39.98 51.48
N VAL A 2 16.95 -38.66 51.52
CA VAL A 2 15.76 -37.85 51.23
C VAL A 2 16.13 -37.04 49.99
N ASN A 3 15.79 -37.60 48.82
CA ASN A 3 15.92 -36.90 47.55
C ASN A 3 14.87 -35.79 47.56
N VAL A 4 15.27 -34.60 47.97
CA VAL A 4 14.46 -33.40 47.81
C VAL A 4 14.59 -33.00 46.36
N ASN A 5 13.60 -33.39 45.54
CA ASN A 5 13.55 -33.06 44.12
C ASN A 5 13.50 -31.54 43.97
N ILE A 6 14.64 -30.94 43.62
CA ILE A 6 14.80 -29.51 43.31
C ILE A 6 13.83 -29.05 42.22
N LEU A 7 13.32 -29.98 41.40
CA LEU A 7 12.34 -29.75 40.35
C LEU A 7 10.94 -29.35 40.87
N ASP A 8 10.58 -29.72 42.10
CA ASP A 8 9.26 -29.41 42.67
C ASP A 8 9.17 -27.96 43.21
N SER A 9 10.31 -27.38 43.60
CA SER A 9 10.40 -26.00 44.09
C SER A 9 10.28 -24.94 43.00
N LEU A 10 10.55 -25.29 41.73
CA LEU A 10 10.49 -24.36 40.60
C LEU A 10 9.09 -24.24 39.98
N ASN A 11 8.16 -25.11 40.37
CA ASN A 11 6.76 -25.06 39.91
C ASN A 11 5.88 -24.11 40.73
N SER A 12 6.37 -23.55 41.84
CA SER A 12 5.60 -22.62 42.69
C SER A 12 5.64 -21.15 42.20
N THR A 13 6.46 -20.82 41.19
CA THR A 13 6.68 -19.42 40.80
C THR A 13 5.96 -18.99 39.54
N MET A 14 5.29 -19.91 38.83
CA MET A 14 4.49 -19.55 37.66
C MET A 14 3.02 -19.39 38.03
N ALA A 15 2.75 -18.31 38.77
CA ALA A 15 1.38 -17.87 39.03
C ALA A 15 0.71 -17.55 37.68
N LYS A 16 -0.47 -18.15 37.43
CA LYS A 16 -1.21 -17.99 36.18
C LYS A 16 -1.38 -16.51 35.83
N SER A 17 -0.77 -16.07 34.73
CA SER A 17 -0.88 -14.71 34.22
C SER A 17 -2.11 -14.55 33.31
N LYS A 18 -2.59 -13.32 33.13
CA LYS A 18 -3.67 -13.03 32.18
C LYS A 18 -3.16 -13.18 30.74
N ASN A 19 -3.77 -14.10 29.98
CA ASN A 19 -3.32 -14.43 28.62
C ASN A 19 -3.82 -13.44 27.54
N HIS A 20 -4.84 -12.62 27.81
CA HIS A 20 -5.39 -11.69 26.81
C HIS A 20 -5.94 -10.38 27.40
N THR A 21 -5.59 -9.24 26.79
CA THR A 21 -6.15 -7.92 27.10
C THR A 21 -6.15 -6.98 25.89
N ASN A 22 -7.29 -6.32 25.64
CA ASN A 22 -7.45 -5.25 24.64
C ASN A 22 -7.37 -3.85 25.28
N HIS A 23 -7.09 -3.75 26.58
CA HIS A 23 -7.27 -2.52 27.38
C HIS A 23 -6.49 -1.31 26.84
N ASN A 24 -5.32 -1.52 26.24
CA ASN A 24 -4.50 -0.48 25.63
C ASN A 24 -4.37 -0.61 24.10
N GLN A 25 -5.25 -1.37 23.43
CA GLN A 25 -5.20 -1.49 21.97
C GLN A 25 -6.06 -0.41 21.28
N LYS A 26 -7.12 0.09 21.92
CA LYS A 26 -7.89 1.23 21.40
C LYS A 26 -7.11 2.54 21.42
N GLN A 27 -6.14 2.70 22.33
CA GLN A 27 -5.13 3.76 22.21
C GLN A 27 -4.23 3.55 20.97
N LYS A 28 -4.24 2.34 20.38
CA LYS A 28 -3.47 1.96 19.18
C LYS A 28 -4.21 1.89 17.85
N ALA A 29 -5.53 1.69 17.84
CA ALA A 29 -6.25 1.27 16.63
C ALA A 29 -7.32 2.24 16.09
N THR A 30 -7.66 3.34 16.77
CA THR A 30 -8.85 4.14 16.42
C THR A 30 -8.59 5.20 15.35
N LEU A 31 -9.10 5.01 14.13
CA LEU A 31 -9.15 6.04 13.07
C LEU A 31 -10.61 6.53 12.88
N ILE A 32 -10.86 7.81 13.20
CA ILE A 32 -11.87 8.74 12.65
C ILE A 32 -13.35 8.55 13.05
N PHE A 33 -13.84 9.43 13.94
CA PHE A 33 -14.85 10.46 13.64
C PHE A 33 -15.04 11.38 14.88
N LEU A 34 -14.67 12.67 14.70
CA LEU A 34 -15.13 13.86 15.45
C LEU A 34 -14.82 14.00 16.97
N ILE A 35 -14.07 15.07 17.28
CA ILE A 35 -13.89 15.80 18.55
C ILE A 35 -12.95 15.20 19.63
N ALA A 36 -11.88 15.96 19.83
CA ALA A 36 -11.15 16.34 21.04
C ALA A 36 -11.14 15.43 22.30
N SER A 37 -9.92 15.38 22.87
CA SER A 37 -9.59 15.21 24.28
C SER A 37 -9.31 13.78 24.77
N LEU A 38 -8.06 13.60 25.21
CA LEU A 38 -7.50 12.59 26.11
C LEU A 38 -6.75 11.40 25.46
N ASP A 39 -5.44 11.63 25.35
CA ASP A 39 -4.30 10.71 25.40
C ASP A 39 -4.44 9.34 24.73
N HIS A 40 -3.93 9.25 23.50
CA HIS A 40 -3.88 8.02 22.73
C HIS A 40 -2.54 7.90 22.00
N LYS A 41 -1.84 6.78 22.20
CA LYS A 41 -0.43 6.57 21.80
C LYS A 41 -0.22 6.57 20.28
N ASP A 42 -1.20 6.15 19.49
CA ASP A 42 -1.12 6.17 18.01
C ASP A 42 -1.64 7.47 17.40
N HIS A 43 -2.37 8.25 18.20
CA HIS A 43 -2.72 9.64 17.88
C HIS A 43 -1.58 10.62 18.20
N ARG A 44 -0.51 10.17 18.87
CA ARG A 44 0.75 10.92 18.98
C ARG A 44 1.31 11.25 17.59
N ASN A 45 1.32 10.26 16.70
CA ASN A 45 1.77 10.41 15.30
C ASN A 45 0.59 10.61 14.32
N GLY A 46 -0.63 10.31 14.78
CA GLY A 46 -1.87 10.43 14.03
C GLY A 46 -2.01 9.31 13.00
N ILE A 47 -3.12 8.57 13.05
CA ILE A 47 -3.37 7.50 12.08
C ILE A 47 -3.63 8.16 10.70
N LYS A 48 -2.73 7.93 9.74
CA LYS A 48 -2.84 8.51 8.40
C LYS A 48 -3.59 7.57 7.48
N ARG A 49 -4.53 8.13 6.71
CA ARG A 49 -5.14 7.43 5.58
C ARG A 49 -4.05 7.13 4.54
N PRO A 50 -4.11 5.99 3.83
CA PRO A 50 -3.18 5.72 2.73
C PRO A 50 -3.28 6.84 1.69
N ARG A 51 -2.13 7.22 1.11
CA ARG A 51 -2.07 8.29 0.12
C ARG A 51 -2.83 7.86 -1.14
N ARG A 52 -3.76 8.70 -1.60
CA ARG A 52 -4.44 8.52 -2.88
C ARG A 52 -3.53 9.02 -4.00
N GLN A 53 -3.15 8.15 -4.93
CA GLN A 53 -2.43 8.53 -6.14
C GLN A 53 -3.42 8.78 -7.28
N ARG A 54 -3.14 9.78 -8.15
CA ARG A 54 -3.99 10.11 -9.31
C ARG A 54 -4.19 8.91 -10.25
N CYS A 55 -3.15 8.10 -10.41
CA CYS A 55 -3.17 6.90 -11.24
C CYS A 55 -2.84 5.68 -10.36
N PRO A 56 -3.83 4.85 -9.98
CA PRO A 56 -3.57 3.61 -9.26
C PRO A 56 -2.92 2.56 -10.17
N GLY A 57 -2.26 1.56 -9.58
CA GLY A 57 -1.77 0.40 -10.31
C GLY A 57 -2.90 -0.46 -10.86
N MET A 58 -2.64 -1.19 -11.95
CA MET A 58 -3.61 -2.08 -12.61
C MET A 58 -3.56 -3.54 -12.11
N LYS A 59 -2.96 -3.79 -10.94
CA LYS A 59 -2.87 -5.14 -10.36
C LYS A 59 -4.26 -5.62 -9.93
N GLY A 60 -4.66 -6.81 -10.36
CA GLY A 60 -5.98 -7.38 -10.10
C GLY A 60 -7.05 -7.05 -11.15
N VAL A 61 -6.70 -6.30 -12.20
CA VAL A 61 -7.58 -6.08 -13.35
C VAL A 61 -7.57 -7.33 -14.25
N ASP A 62 -8.70 -7.61 -14.90
CA ASP A 62 -8.87 -8.74 -15.82
C ASP A 62 -7.73 -8.83 -16.86
N PRO A 63 -7.01 -9.96 -16.93
CA PRO A 63 -5.96 -10.18 -17.93
C PRO A 63 -6.40 -9.97 -19.38
N LYS A 64 -7.65 -10.26 -19.75
CA LYS A 64 -8.15 -10.07 -21.12
C LYS A 64 -8.23 -8.58 -21.48
N PHE A 65 -8.73 -7.76 -20.56
CA PHE A 65 -8.71 -6.31 -20.69
C PHE A 65 -7.28 -5.75 -20.78
N LEU A 66 -6.37 -6.23 -19.92
CA LEU A 66 -4.97 -5.79 -19.92
C LEU A 66 -4.26 -6.10 -21.24
N LYS A 67 -4.51 -7.28 -21.83
CA LYS A 67 -3.96 -7.66 -23.13
C LYS A 67 -4.42 -6.70 -24.23
N ASN A 68 -5.73 -6.40 -24.27
CA ASN A 68 -6.25 -5.46 -25.26
C ASN A 68 -5.68 -4.04 -25.10
N LEU A 69 -5.63 -3.54 -23.86
CA LEU A 69 -5.09 -2.22 -23.55
C LEU A 69 -3.61 -2.09 -23.93
N PHE A 70 -2.83 -3.15 -23.74
CA PHE A 70 -1.44 -3.20 -24.17
C PHE A 70 -1.30 -3.02 -25.68
N TYR A 71 -2.06 -3.79 -26.48
CA TYR A 71 -2.01 -3.68 -27.95
C TYR A 71 -2.49 -2.31 -28.45
N ALA A 72 -3.55 -1.75 -27.86
CA ALA A 72 -4.04 -0.42 -28.20
C ALA A 72 -2.96 0.65 -27.94
N ARG A 73 -2.34 0.64 -26.76
CA ARG A 73 -1.24 1.57 -26.43
C ARG A 73 -0.05 1.41 -27.38
N LYS A 74 0.31 0.16 -27.70
CA LYS A 74 1.40 -0.15 -28.65
C LYS A 74 1.13 0.46 -30.03
N GLY A 75 -0.09 0.33 -30.54
CA GLY A 75 -0.49 0.92 -31.82
C GLY A 75 -0.42 2.45 -31.82
N LEU A 76 -0.90 3.09 -30.75
CA LEU A 76 -0.86 4.55 -30.61
C LEU A 76 0.58 5.10 -30.57
N MET A 77 1.51 4.40 -29.92
CA MET A 77 2.92 4.81 -29.89
C MET A 77 3.56 4.77 -31.28
N LYS A 78 3.25 3.75 -32.08
CA LYS A 78 3.74 3.64 -33.46
C LYS A 78 3.24 4.80 -34.32
N LYS A 79 1.93 5.08 -34.29
CA LYS A 79 1.33 6.21 -35.00
C LYS A 79 1.93 7.56 -34.57
N LYS A 80 2.17 7.74 -33.26
CA LYS A 80 2.81 8.96 -32.73
C LYS A 80 4.22 9.15 -33.29
N LEU A 81 4.99 8.07 -33.45
CA LEU A 81 6.32 8.14 -34.05
C LEU A 81 6.27 8.47 -35.55
N GLU A 82 5.30 7.90 -36.28
CA GLU A 82 5.09 8.17 -37.70
C GLU A 82 4.72 9.65 -37.94
N MET A 83 3.80 10.20 -37.14
CA MET A 83 3.44 11.63 -37.21
C MET A 83 4.64 12.55 -36.98
N LYS A 84 5.45 12.26 -35.95
CA LYS A 84 6.69 13.02 -35.69
C LYS A 84 7.67 12.95 -36.86
N ARG A 85 7.80 11.79 -37.51
CA ARG A 85 8.68 11.62 -38.67
C ARG A 85 8.15 12.38 -39.89
N SER A 86 6.84 12.43 -40.11
CA SER A 86 6.26 13.23 -41.19
C SER A 86 6.38 14.73 -40.94
N GLU A 87 6.23 15.18 -39.69
CA GLU A 87 6.44 16.58 -39.30
C GLU A 87 7.90 17.02 -39.45
N ALA A 88 8.86 16.10 -39.22
CA ALA A 88 10.28 16.36 -39.38
C ALA A 88 10.75 16.34 -40.86
N LYS A 89 9.93 15.86 -41.80
CA LYS A 89 10.24 16.00 -43.23
C LYS A 89 9.98 17.46 -43.63
N PRO A 90 10.96 18.17 -44.22
CA PRO A 90 10.75 19.53 -44.67
C PRO A 90 9.59 19.55 -45.67
N LYS A 91 8.65 20.49 -45.50
CA LYS A 91 7.54 20.64 -46.45
C LYS A 91 8.13 20.94 -47.83
N PRO A 92 7.61 20.33 -48.92
CA PRO A 92 8.06 20.67 -50.26
C PRO A 92 7.79 22.16 -50.47
N THR A 93 8.85 22.95 -50.65
CA THR A 93 8.71 24.34 -51.08
C THR A 93 8.16 24.32 -52.50
N GLU A 94 6.93 24.78 -52.68
CA GLU A 94 6.33 25.00 -53.99
C GLU A 94 7.28 25.89 -54.81
N LYS A 95 7.86 25.33 -55.87
CA LYS A 95 8.58 26.11 -56.87
C LYS A 95 7.50 26.88 -57.63
N LYS A 96 7.37 28.17 -57.34
CA LYS A 96 6.61 29.10 -58.19
C LYS A 96 7.39 29.25 -59.49
N GLU A 97 6.86 28.65 -60.55
CA GLU A 97 7.24 28.97 -61.94
C GLU A 97 6.78 30.38 -62.29
#